data_AF-A0A537QLB9-F1
#
_entry.id   AF-A0A537QLB9-F1
#
_cell.length_a   1.000
_cell.length_b   1.000
_cell.length_c   1.000
_cell.angle_alpha   90.00
_cell.angle_beta   90.00
_cell.angle_gamma   90.00
#
_symmetry.space_group_name_H-M   'P 1'
#
loop_
_entity.id
_entity.type
_entity.pdbx_description
1 polymer ?
#
loop_
_entity_poly.entity_id
_entity_poly.type
_entity_poly.pdbx_seq_one_letter_code
_entity_poly.pdbx_strand_id
1 'polypeptide(L)'
;MSSRRYRAPGRQECRMTDTEIIPVIDLGPYLAGASGAIDRTAGEVRFALTEIGFYFIVNHGVPSGQVREVFRQVARFHAQPL
;
A
#
# COMPACT_ATOMS: atom_id res chain seq x y z
N MET A 1 53.03 -15.28 18.13
CA MET A 1 51.85 -15.62 17.30
C MET A 1 50.62 -14.95 17.89
N SER A 2 50.30 -13.73 17.45
CA SER A 2 49.14 -12.97 17.95
C SER A 2 47.94 -13.28 17.07
N SER A 3 47.06 -14.17 17.55
CA SER A 3 45.81 -14.50 16.88
C SER A 3 44.80 -13.38 17.10
N ARG A 4 44.65 -12.47 16.12
CA ARG A 4 43.54 -11.51 16.10
C ARG A 4 42.23 -12.30 15.96
N ARG A 5 41.39 -12.25 17.00
CA ARG A 5 40.01 -12.70 16.92
C ARG A 5 39.26 -11.79 15.94
N TYR A 6 38.69 -12.37 14.89
CA TYR A 6 37.75 -11.66 14.04
C TYR A 6 36.46 -11.39 14.82
N ARG A 7 36.10 -10.10 14.99
CA ARG A 7 34.83 -9.66 15.56
C ARG A 7 33.84 -9.52 14.39
N ALA A 8 32.86 -10.42 14.32
CA ALA A 8 31.79 -10.29 13.34
C ALA A 8 31.09 -8.92 13.50
N PRO A 9 30.79 -8.20 12.41
CA PRO A 9 29.96 -7.01 12.50
C PRO A 9 28.61 -7.41 13.10
N GLY A 10 28.19 -6.68 14.13
CA GLY A 10 26.88 -6.88 14.75
C GLY A 10 25.80 -6.81 13.68
N ARG A 11 24.78 -7.68 13.79
CA ARG A 11 23.60 -7.64 12.92
C ARG A 11 23.08 -6.21 12.92
N GLN A 12 23.25 -5.49 11.80
CA GLN A 12 22.54 -4.25 11.59
C GLN A 12 21.07 -4.64 11.47
N GLU A 13 20.30 -4.27 12.47
CA GLU A 13 18.84 -4.34 12.40
C GLU A 13 18.41 -3.37 11.30
N CYS A 14 17.75 -3.91 10.26
CA CYS A 14 17.24 -3.10 9.16
C CYS A 14 16.18 -2.16 9.73
N ARG A 15 16.54 -0.90 9.99
CA ARG A 15 15.62 0.09 10.54
C ARG A 15 14.68 0.52 9.42
N MET A 16 13.54 -0.15 9.31
CA MET A 16 12.48 0.25 8.39
C MET A 16 12.03 1.67 8.73
N THR A 17 12.12 2.56 7.76
CA THR A 17 11.50 3.88 7.83
C THR A 17 10.08 3.79 7.28
N ASP A 18 9.16 4.66 7.73
CA ASP A 18 7.76 4.65 7.24
C ASP A 18 7.65 4.76 5.71
N THR A 19 8.68 5.26 5.04
CA THR A 19 8.76 5.41 3.58
C THR A 19 9.08 4.10 2.84
N GLU A 20 9.51 3.04 3.55
CA GLU A 20 9.83 1.74 2.95
C GLU A 20 8.59 0.82 2.79
N ILE A 21 7.42 1.25 3.27
CA ILE A 21 6.17 0.50 3.21
C ILE A 21 5.18 1.24 2.31
N ILE A 22 4.53 0.52 1.39
CA ILE A 22 3.43 1.09 0.60
C ILE A 22 2.20 1.23 1.51
N PRO A 23 1.67 2.44 1.74
CA PRO A 23 0.53 2.65 2.63
C PRO A 23 -0.73 1.97 2.12
N VAL A 24 -1.56 1.53 3.06
CA VAL A 24 -2.94 1.07 2.79
C VAL A 24 -3.88 2.09 3.43
N ILE A 25 -4.67 2.77 2.60
CA ILE A 25 -5.58 3.84 3.03
C ILE A 25 -7.00 3.27 3.12
N ASP A 26 -7.62 3.39 4.28
CA ASP A 26 -9.01 2.94 4.52
C ASP A 26 -10.00 4.09 4.31
N LEU A 27 -10.84 3.99 3.27
CA LEU A 27 -11.88 4.99 2.99
C LEU A 27 -13.18 4.75 3.77
N GLY A 28 -13.31 3.62 4.49
CA GLY A 28 -14.53 3.23 5.19
C GLY A 28 -15.06 4.32 6.14
N PRO A 29 -14.26 4.85 7.08
CA PRO A 29 -14.69 5.91 7.98
C PRO A 29 -15.10 7.20 7.26
N TYR A 30 -14.40 7.57 6.19
CA TYR A 30 -14.74 8.73 5.37
C TYR A 30 -16.09 8.55 4.67
N LEU A 31 -16.30 7.41 4.02
CA LEU A 31 -17.56 7.10 3.34
C LEU A 31 -18.75 6.94 4.30
N ALA A 32 -18.47 6.54 5.56
CA ALA A 32 -19.47 6.48 6.63
C ALA A 32 -19.80 7.85 7.25
N GLY A 33 -19.11 8.94 6.85
CA GLY A 33 -19.34 10.29 7.37
C GLY A 33 -18.84 10.48 8.81
N ALA A 34 -17.87 9.69 9.26
CA ALA A 34 -17.33 9.82 10.61
C ALA A 34 -16.63 11.19 10.79
N SER A 35 -16.88 11.83 11.93
CA SER A 35 -16.31 13.15 12.24
C SER A 35 -14.78 13.15 12.13
N GLY A 36 -14.23 14.11 11.38
CA GLY A 36 -12.79 14.25 11.14
C GLY A 36 -12.15 13.16 10.27
N ALA A 37 -12.93 12.22 9.72
CA ALA A 37 -12.39 11.17 8.85
C ALA A 37 -11.87 11.74 7.52
N ILE A 38 -12.55 12.75 6.95
CA ILE A 38 -12.11 13.39 5.71
C ILE A 38 -10.71 14.00 5.86
N ASP A 39 -10.43 14.73 6.94
CA ASP A 39 -9.13 15.39 7.14
C ASP A 39 -8.02 14.36 7.35
N ARG A 40 -8.29 13.28 8.10
CA ARG A 40 -7.33 12.16 8.26
C ARG A 40 -7.03 11.47 6.94
N THR A 41 -8.07 11.03 6.22
CA THR A 41 -7.91 10.36 4.92
C THR A 41 -7.18 11.26 3.93
N ALA A 42 -7.51 12.55 3.87
CA ALA A 42 -6.80 13.50 3.02
C ALA A 42 -5.32 13.65 3.39
N GLY A 43 -4.99 13.66 4.69
CA GLY A 43 -3.62 13.67 5.20
C GLY A 43 -2.83 12.43 4.77
N GLU A 44 -3.42 11.23 4.90
CA GLU A 44 -2.81 9.97 4.48
C GLU A 44 -2.57 9.94 2.96
N VAL A 45 -3.57 10.34 2.16
CA VAL A 45 -3.44 10.42 0.70
C VAL A 45 -2.34 11.41 0.30
N ARG A 46 -2.28 12.58 0.94
CA ARG A 46 -1.24 13.57 0.69
C ARG A 46 0.14 12.98 0.97
N PHE A 47 0.35 12.40 2.15
CA PHE A 47 1.63 11.80 2.51
C PHE A 47 2.04 10.70 1.52
N ALA A 48 1.12 9.79 1.18
CA ALA A 48 1.40 8.74 0.21
C ALA A 48 1.80 9.29 -1.16
N LEU A 49 1.17 10.37 -1.62
CA LEU A 49 1.48 11.00 -2.91
C LEU A 49 2.76 11.84 -2.90
N THR A 50 3.12 12.49 -1.80
CA THR A 50 4.28 13.40 -1.76
C THR A 50 5.57 12.72 -1.32
N GLU A 51 5.48 11.70 -0.45
CA GLU A 51 6.66 11.06 0.14
C GLU A 51 6.97 9.68 -0.45
N ILE A 52 5.96 8.96 -0.96
CA ILE A 52 6.11 7.54 -1.37
C ILE A 52 5.82 7.35 -2.86
N GLY A 53 4.78 8.00 -3.40
CA GLY A 53 4.33 7.87 -4.79
C GLY A 53 3.41 6.68 -5.09
N PHE A 54 3.15 5.81 -4.11
CA PHE A 54 2.29 4.62 -4.24
C PHE A 54 1.45 4.41 -2.97
N TYR A 55 0.27 3.82 -3.13
CA TYR A 55 -0.61 3.37 -2.04
C TYR A 55 -1.62 2.33 -2.55
N PHE A 56 -2.21 1.58 -1.62
CA PHE A 56 -3.44 0.81 -1.83
C PHE A 56 -4.61 1.49 -1.15
N ILE A 57 -5.82 1.25 -1.66
CA ILE A 57 -7.06 1.67 -1.02
C ILE A 57 -7.88 0.44 -0.64
N VAL A 58 -8.43 0.43 0.57
CA VAL A 58 -9.44 -0.53 1.03
C VAL A 58 -10.75 0.18 1.38
N ASN A 59 -11.84 -0.60 1.44
CA ASN A 59 -13.19 -0.12 1.74
C ASN A 59 -13.62 1.09 0.86
N HIS A 60 -13.18 1.12 -0.41
CA HIS A 60 -13.46 2.18 -1.38
C HIS A 60 -14.93 2.28 -1.86
N GLY A 61 -15.83 1.43 -1.36
CA GLY A 61 -17.23 1.40 -1.78
C GLY A 61 -17.52 0.69 -3.10
N VAL A 62 -16.53 0.48 -3.99
CA VAL A 62 -16.71 -0.37 -5.19
C VAL A 62 -17.07 -1.81 -4.79
N PRO A 63 -18.18 -2.38 -5.29
CA PRO A 63 -18.58 -3.76 -4.97
C PRO A 63 -17.56 -4.78 -5.48
N SER A 64 -17.23 -5.78 -4.65
CA SER A 64 -16.30 -6.86 -5.02
C SER A 64 -16.76 -7.67 -6.24
N GLY A 65 -18.08 -7.82 -6.42
CA GLY A 65 -18.66 -8.45 -7.61
C GLY A 65 -18.32 -7.71 -8.90
N GLN A 66 -18.32 -6.38 -8.87
CA GLN A 66 -17.97 -5.55 -10.02
C GLN A 66 -16.48 -5.68 -10.37
N VAL A 67 -15.60 -5.70 -9.37
CA VAL A 67 -14.16 -5.92 -9.59
C VAL A 67 -13.93 -7.25 -10.30
N ARG A 68 -14.51 -8.35 -9.79
CA ARG A 68 -14.39 -9.67 -10.42
C ARG A 68 -14.91 -9.68 -11.86
N GLU A 69 -16.03 -9.00 -12.12
CA GLU A 69 -16.62 -8.93 -13.45
C GLU A 69 -15.72 -8.17 -14.43
N VAL A 70 -15.08 -7.07 -14.01
CA VAL A 70 -14.11 -6.35 -14.84
C VAL A 70 -12.96 -7.26 -15.24
N PHE A 71 -12.35 -7.99 -14.29
CA PHE A 71 -11.29 -8.96 -14.62
C PHE A 71 -11.76 -10.04 -15.61
N ARG A 72 -12.99 -10.54 -15.46
CA ARG A 72 -13.58 -11.52 -16.39
C ARG A 72 -13.74 -10.95 -17.79
N GLN A 73 -14.20 -9.70 -17.92
CA GLN A 73 -14.36 -9.04 -19.21
C GLN A 73 -13.02 -8.76 -19.89
N VAL A 74 -12.02 -8.31 -19.14
CA VAL A 74 -10.65 -8.10 -19.64
C VAL A 74 -10.07 -9.43 -20.16
N ALA A 75 -10.22 -10.52 -19.42
CA ALA A 75 -9.77 -11.85 -19.86
C ALA A 75 -10.47 -12.29 -21.16
N ARG A 76 -11.80 -12.08 -21.26
CA ARG A 76 -12.56 -12.40 -22.48
C ARG A 76 -12.10 -11.58 -23.69
N PHE A 77 -11.77 -10.31 -23.50
CA PHE A 77 -11.29 -9.46 -24.57
C PHE A 77 -9.93 -9.94 -25.11
N HIS A 78 -8.97 -10.20 -24.21
CA HIS A 78 -7.63 -10.64 -24.59
C HIS A 78 -7.57 -12.07 -25.16
N ALA A 79 -8.66 -12.84 -25.08
CA ALA A 79 -8.78 -14.15 -25.71
C ALA A 79 -9.21 -14.11 -27.18
N GLN A 80 -9.51 -12.92 -27.73
CA GLN A 80 -9.91 -12.77 -29.13
C GLN A 80 -8.70 -12.88 -30.07
N PRO A 81 -8.90 -13.28 -31.35
CA PRO A 81 -7.86 -13.22 -32.36
C PRO A 81 -7.35 -11.77 -32.57
N LEU A 82 -6.08 -11.65 -32.96
CA LEU A 82 -5.47 -10.38 -33.37
C LEU A 82 -5.97 -9.92 -34.73
#